data_AF-V5H6G8-F1
#
_entry.id   AF-V5H6G8-F1
#
_cell.length_a   1.000
_cell.length_b   1.000
_cell.length_c   1.000
_cell.angle_alpha   90.00
_cell.angle_beta   90.00
_cell.angle_gamma   90.00
#
_symmetry.space_group_name_H-M   'P 1'
#
loop_
_entity.id
_entity.type
_entity.pdbx_description
1 polymer ?
#
loop_
_entity_poly.entity_id
_entity_poly.type
_entity_poly.pdbx_seq_one_letter_code
_entity_poly.pdbx_strand_id
1 'polypeptide(L)'
;TDRAADLVRQYIEKYPEVIDYLSHDERFDDISVESIFKDEWEEKLKELQNWLKSLPTYSIERQACGGSSLELEEVNEIEKIVDESQKAVTGRTTNIQIKPNFSYRSEVQNGTLPPDPKAITKVLDRIVNVRSGFSVPLGLKGTVIAIQNSSSGSDRDTMYDVVFDKPFPDGLSLNCTEGRGYRLPNTAFINISFGQRVMVEKTGRPGTTEFFEQTFLI
;
A
#
# COMPACT_ATOMS: atom_id res chain seq x y z
N THR A 1 3.90 -4.13 16.64
CA THR A 1 3.45 -3.52 17.91
C THR A 1 4.51 -3.57 18.98
N ASP A 2 5.26 -4.67 19.11
CA ASP A 2 6.24 -4.86 20.19
C ASP A 2 7.37 -3.82 20.17
N ARG A 3 7.89 -3.49 18.98
CA ARG A 3 8.90 -2.41 18.80
C ARG A 3 8.43 -1.05 19.32
N ALA A 4 7.15 -0.72 19.13
CA ALA A 4 6.60 0.55 19.62
C ALA A 4 6.47 0.54 21.16
N ALA A 5 6.03 -0.58 21.73
CA ALA A 5 5.97 -0.75 23.18
C ALA A 5 7.35 -0.65 23.83
N ASP A 6 8.37 -1.24 23.21
CA ASP A 6 9.75 -1.18 23.69
C ASP A 6 10.33 0.24 23.62
N LEU A 7 10.00 1.02 22.58
CA LEU A 7 10.39 2.43 22.49
C LEU A 7 9.71 3.27 23.57
N VAL A 8 8.42 3.03 23.84
CA VAL A 8 7.70 3.73 24.93
C VAL A 8 8.30 3.37 26.29
N ARG A 9 8.68 2.10 26.52
CA ARG A 9 9.40 1.70 27.74
C ARG A 9 10.72 2.44 27.90
N GLN A 10 11.54 2.48 26.84
CA GLN A 10 12.81 3.22 26.84
C GLN A 10 12.60 4.73 27.11
N TYR A 11 11.53 5.30 26.58
CA TYR A 11 11.15 6.69 26.84
C TYR A 11 10.83 6.92 28.32
N ILE A 12 10.01 6.05 28.91
CA ILE A 12 9.63 6.11 30.34
C ILE A 12 10.87 5.96 31.23
N GLU A 13 11.78 5.04 30.91
CA GLU A 13 13.01 4.82 31.69
C GLU A 13 13.97 6.01 31.63
N LYS A 14 14.10 6.67 30.47
CA LYS A 14 15.00 7.81 30.30
C LYS A 14 14.43 9.12 30.84
N TYR A 15 13.12 9.33 30.72
CA TYR A 15 12.46 10.60 31.07
C TYR A 15 11.20 10.38 31.92
N PRO A 16 11.32 9.78 33.13
CA PRO A 16 10.18 9.55 34.02
C PRO A 16 9.52 10.87 34.47
N GLU A 17 10.31 11.93 34.62
CA GLU A 17 9.86 13.28 35.01
C GLU A 17 8.77 13.83 34.07
N VAL A 18 8.89 13.54 32.76
CA VAL A 18 7.91 13.98 31.75
C VAL A 18 6.60 13.23 31.89
N ILE A 19 6.67 11.91 32.12
CA ILE A 19 5.47 11.06 32.24
C ILE A 19 4.73 11.37 33.55
N ASP A 20 5.46 11.58 34.64
CA ASP A 20 4.89 11.96 35.93
C ASP A 20 4.12 13.28 35.81
N TYR A 21 4.69 14.28 35.12
CA TYR A 21 4.02 15.55 34.83
C TYR A 21 2.76 15.36 33.97
N LEU A 22 2.87 14.62 32.85
CA LEU A 22 1.74 14.34 31.96
C LEU A 22 0.62 13.54 32.63
N SER A 23 0.92 12.78 33.69
CA SER A 23 -0.07 12.01 34.45
C SER A 23 -0.85 12.84 35.47
N HIS A 24 -0.29 13.97 35.91
CA HIS A 24 -0.90 14.85 36.90
C HIS A 24 -1.75 15.98 36.29
N ASP A 25 -1.50 16.35 35.03
CA ASP A 25 -2.21 17.43 34.35
C ASP A 25 -3.31 16.89 33.42
N GLU A 26 -4.57 17.02 33.84
CA GLU A 26 -5.72 16.50 33.09
C GLU A 26 -6.12 17.36 31.89
N ARG A 27 -5.64 18.60 31.79
CA ARG A 27 -6.16 19.58 30.83
C ARG A 27 -5.26 19.82 29.63
N PHE A 28 -3.98 19.45 29.67
CA PHE A 28 -3.00 19.58 28.57
C PHE A 28 -2.94 20.95 27.86
N ASP A 29 -3.61 21.98 28.39
CA ASP A 29 -3.84 23.25 27.70
C ASP A 29 -2.61 24.18 27.78
N ASP A 30 -1.76 24.06 28.80
CA ASP A 30 -0.53 24.85 28.97
C ASP A 30 0.63 24.03 29.57
N ILE A 31 1.36 23.32 28.71
CA ILE A 31 2.56 22.56 29.11
C ILE A 31 3.74 23.52 29.22
N SER A 32 4.14 23.84 30.45
CA SER A 32 5.34 24.64 30.72
C SER A 32 6.57 23.75 30.86
N VAL A 33 7.63 23.99 30.08
CA VAL A 33 8.85 23.15 30.13
C VAL A 33 9.60 23.32 31.46
N GLU A 34 9.47 24.50 32.07
CA GLU A 34 10.05 24.86 33.36
C GLU A 34 9.44 24.06 34.53
N SER A 35 8.16 23.68 34.45
CA SER A 35 7.50 22.87 35.50
C SER A 35 7.89 21.39 35.43
N ILE A 36 8.38 20.91 34.27
CA ILE A 36 8.79 19.53 34.05
C ILE A 36 10.23 19.30 34.50
N PHE A 37 11.17 20.13 34.05
CA PHE A 37 12.61 19.91 34.25
C PHE A 37 13.27 20.86 35.26
N LYS A 38 12.51 21.78 35.87
CA LYS A 38 13.00 22.76 36.85
C LYS A 38 14.19 23.57 36.32
N ASP A 39 15.32 23.60 37.02
CA ASP A 39 16.44 24.53 36.77
C ASP A 39 17.35 24.14 35.57
N GLU A 40 17.38 22.87 35.16
CA GLU A 40 18.24 22.36 34.06
C GLU A 40 17.44 22.05 32.77
N TRP A 41 16.34 22.78 32.55
CA TRP A 41 15.38 22.48 31.50
C TRP A 41 15.93 22.63 30.08
N GLU A 42 16.82 23.59 29.81
CA GLU A 42 17.35 23.83 28.46
C GLU A 42 18.23 22.67 27.95
N GLU A 43 19.06 22.10 28.83
CA GLU A 43 20.01 21.05 28.48
C GLU A 43 19.28 19.71 28.31
N LYS A 44 18.42 19.35 29.27
CA LYS A 44 17.57 18.14 29.18
C LYS A 44 16.60 18.18 28.00
N LEU A 45 16.05 19.35 27.65
CA LEU A 45 15.18 19.50 26.47
C LEU A 45 15.95 19.26 25.16
N LYS A 46 17.16 19.82 25.04
CA LYS A 46 18.02 19.60 23.87
C LYS A 46 18.44 18.13 23.76
N GLU A 47 18.79 17.50 24.88
CA GLU A 47 19.09 16.07 24.93
C GLU A 47 17.90 15.22 24.48
N LEU A 48 16.71 15.49 25.02
CA LEU A 48 15.45 14.84 24.65
C LEU A 48 15.16 14.99 23.15
N GLN A 49 15.26 16.21 22.63
CA GLN A 49 14.99 16.49 21.22
C GLN A 49 16.00 15.77 20.31
N ASN A 50 17.28 15.75 20.69
CA ASN A 50 18.32 15.05 19.94
C ASN A 50 18.14 13.54 20.01
N TRP A 51 17.74 13.00 21.16
CA TRP A 51 17.43 11.59 21.31
C TRP A 51 16.22 11.20 20.45
N LEU A 52 15.13 11.96 20.48
CA LEU A 52 13.96 11.73 19.62
C LEU A 52 14.31 11.78 18.12
N LYS A 53 15.18 12.71 17.71
CA LYS A 53 15.70 12.79 16.33
C LYS A 53 16.63 11.63 15.97
N SER A 54 17.34 11.05 16.95
CA SER A 54 18.23 9.92 16.75
C SER A 54 17.49 8.59 16.57
N LEU A 55 16.23 8.51 17.01
CA LEU A 55 15.43 7.30 16.88
C LEU A 55 15.16 7.00 15.39
N PRO A 56 15.23 5.71 14.98
CA PRO A 56 14.91 5.31 13.62
C PRO A 56 13.47 5.68 13.23
N THR A 57 12.58 5.81 14.21
CA THR A 57 11.18 6.20 14.06
C THR A 57 11.00 7.60 13.50
N TYR A 58 11.98 8.51 13.68
CA TYR A 58 11.90 9.87 13.14
C TYR A 58 11.91 9.90 11.60
N SER A 59 12.61 8.95 10.97
CA SER A 59 12.72 8.86 9.52
C SER A 59 11.55 8.13 8.86
N ILE A 60 10.62 7.57 9.64
CA ILE A 60 9.50 6.79 9.11
C ILE A 60 8.43 7.73 8.54
N GLU A 61 7.94 7.42 7.35
CA GLU A 61 6.87 8.18 6.71
C GLU A 61 5.56 8.05 7.50
N ARG A 62 4.88 9.18 7.72
CA ARG A 62 3.58 9.19 8.40
C ARG A 62 2.50 8.70 7.44
N GLN A 63 1.74 7.70 7.87
CA GLN A 63 0.64 7.16 7.08
C GLN A 63 -0.73 7.53 7.67
N ALA A 64 -1.73 7.63 6.82
CA ALA A 64 -3.11 7.89 7.24
C ALA A 64 -3.67 6.69 8.03
N CYS A 65 -4.36 6.98 9.13
CA CYS A 65 -5.02 5.95 9.93
C CYS A 65 -6.08 5.21 9.11
N GLY A 66 -6.08 3.87 9.16
CA GLY A 66 -6.99 3.03 8.39
C GLY A 66 -6.50 2.66 6.99
N GLY A 67 -5.31 3.11 6.59
CA GLY A 67 -4.58 2.55 5.46
C GLY A 67 -4.01 1.17 5.80
N SER A 68 -3.89 0.30 4.80
CA SER A 68 -3.13 -0.94 4.89
C SER A 68 -1.90 -0.80 4.01
N SER A 69 -0.71 -1.06 4.52
CA SER A 69 0.56 -0.94 3.78
C SER A 69 1.49 -2.07 4.17
N LEU A 70 2.27 -2.56 3.20
CA LEU A 70 3.32 -3.55 3.42
C LEU A 70 4.64 -2.87 3.81
N GLU A 71 5.45 -3.60 4.59
CA GLU A 71 6.81 -3.18 4.92
C GLU A 71 7.76 -3.41 3.74
N LEU A 72 8.86 -2.66 3.71
CA LEU A 72 9.86 -2.74 2.63
C LEU A 72 10.43 -4.16 2.45
N GLU A 73 10.61 -4.90 3.54
CA GLU A 73 11.09 -6.29 3.50
C GLU A 73 10.12 -7.21 2.75
N GLU A 74 8.82 -7.06 2.99
CA GLU A 74 7.76 -7.82 2.33
C GLU A 74 7.67 -7.46 0.84
N VAL A 75 7.76 -6.17 0.51
CA VAL A 75 7.74 -5.70 -0.89
C VAL A 75 8.93 -6.27 -1.67
N ASN A 76 10.13 -6.27 -1.08
CA ASN A 76 11.33 -6.85 -1.71
C ASN A 76 11.17 -8.36 -1.96
N GLU A 77 10.55 -9.10 -1.04
CA GLU A 77 10.28 -10.52 -1.23
C GLU A 77 9.28 -10.75 -2.37
N ILE A 78 8.22 -9.94 -2.45
CA ILE A 78 7.25 -9.98 -3.55
C ILE A 78 7.94 -9.74 -4.89
N GLU A 79 8.78 -8.70 -4.98
CA GLU A 79 9.51 -8.40 -6.21
C GLU A 79 10.37 -9.58 -6.66
N LYS A 80 11.09 -10.21 -5.72
CA LYS A 80 11.92 -11.39 -6.00
C LYS A 80 11.10 -12.55 -6.53
N ILE A 81 9.98 -12.88 -5.88
CA ILE A 81 9.08 -13.96 -6.31
C ILE A 81 8.51 -13.67 -7.69
N VAL A 82 8.11 -12.43 -7.96
CA VAL A 82 7.59 -12.01 -9.26
C VAL A 82 8.67 -12.13 -10.34
N ASP A 83 9.89 -11.65 -10.08
CA ASP A 83 11.01 -11.74 -11.01
C ASP A 83 11.40 -13.19 -11.32
N GLU A 84 11.33 -14.09 -10.35
CA GLU A 84 11.52 -15.53 -10.55
C GLU A 84 10.38 -16.14 -11.39
N SER A 85 9.13 -15.76 -11.09
CA SER A 85 7.96 -16.27 -11.82
C SER A 85 7.99 -15.85 -13.30
N GLN A 86 8.38 -14.60 -13.61
CA GLN A 86 8.43 -14.11 -15.00
C GLN A 86 9.43 -14.88 -15.86
N LYS A 87 10.53 -15.38 -15.28
CA LYS A 87 11.51 -16.21 -16.00
C LYS A 87 10.95 -17.59 -16.37
N ALA A 88 9.99 -18.10 -15.61
CA ALA A 88 9.37 -19.40 -15.82
C ALA A 88 8.15 -19.38 -16.76
N VAL A 89 7.53 -18.21 -16.97
CA VAL A 89 6.36 -18.08 -17.86
C VAL A 89 6.81 -18.21 -19.31
N THR A 90 6.47 -19.34 -19.92
CA THR A 90 6.46 -19.50 -21.38
C THR A 90 5.10 -19.02 -21.87
N GLY A 91 5.08 -18.01 -22.75
CA GLY A 91 3.83 -17.43 -23.25
C GLY A 91 2.94 -18.49 -23.88
N ARG A 92 1.81 -18.80 -23.22
CA ARG A 92 0.78 -19.68 -23.75
C ARG A 92 -0.32 -18.80 -24.35
N THR A 93 -0.55 -18.95 -25.64
CA THR A 93 -1.69 -18.32 -26.31
C THR A 93 -2.79 -19.35 -26.45
N THR A 94 -3.95 -19.10 -25.85
CA THR A 94 -5.13 -19.94 -26.00
C THR A 94 -6.23 -19.14 -26.70
N ASN A 95 -6.84 -19.74 -27.72
CA ASN A 95 -7.96 -19.14 -28.44
C ASN A 95 -9.27 -19.56 -27.79
N ILE A 96 -10.10 -18.58 -27.44
CA ILE A 96 -11.30 -18.80 -26.62
C ILE A 96 -12.43 -17.98 -27.19
N GLN A 97 -13.60 -18.60 -27.28
CA GLN A 97 -14.81 -17.91 -27.68
C GLN A 97 -15.47 -17.30 -26.45
N ILE A 98 -15.42 -15.97 -26.35
CA ILE A 98 -16.10 -15.19 -25.31
C ILE A 98 -17.24 -14.37 -25.93
N LYS A 99 -18.31 -14.14 -25.16
CA LYS A 99 -19.35 -13.19 -25.57
C LYS A 99 -18.80 -11.77 -25.42
N PRO A 100 -19.15 -10.82 -26.31
CA PRO A 100 -18.66 -9.43 -26.25
C PRO A 100 -18.87 -8.76 -24.89
N ASN A 101 -19.96 -9.09 -24.18
CA ASN A 101 -20.27 -8.52 -22.86
C ASN A 101 -19.28 -8.90 -21.75
N PHE A 102 -18.37 -9.86 -21.99
CA PHE A 102 -17.29 -10.23 -21.07
C PHE A 102 -15.94 -9.59 -21.44
N SER A 103 -15.87 -8.86 -22.56
CA SER A 103 -14.67 -8.11 -22.93
C SER A 103 -14.73 -6.69 -22.36
N TYR A 104 -13.64 -6.27 -21.72
CA TYR A 104 -13.47 -4.88 -21.30
C TYR A 104 -12.73 -4.11 -22.38
N ARG A 105 -13.25 -2.95 -22.77
CA ARG A 105 -12.65 -2.07 -23.78
C ARG A 105 -12.26 -0.74 -23.17
N SER A 106 -10.96 -0.56 -22.94
CA SER A 106 -10.40 0.60 -22.24
C SER A 106 -10.61 1.92 -22.97
N GLU A 107 -10.56 1.93 -24.31
CA GLU A 107 -10.60 3.17 -25.11
C GLU A 107 -11.96 3.86 -25.08
N VAL A 108 -13.02 3.15 -24.69
CA VAL A 108 -14.38 3.72 -24.63
C VAL A 108 -14.63 4.44 -23.32
N GLN A 109 -13.99 4.00 -22.22
CA GLN A 109 -14.30 4.48 -20.88
C GLN A 109 -13.30 5.52 -20.33
N ASN A 110 -12.07 5.57 -20.87
CA ASN A 110 -11.04 6.56 -20.56
C ASN A 110 -10.85 6.89 -19.05
N GLY A 111 -11.11 5.93 -18.16
CA GLY A 111 -10.96 6.10 -16.71
C GLY A 111 -12.06 6.91 -16.02
N THR A 112 -13.20 7.16 -16.69
CA THR A 112 -14.37 7.86 -16.10
C THR A 112 -15.14 6.95 -15.15
N LEU A 113 -15.20 5.65 -15.45
CA LEU A 113 -15.88 4.65 -14.65
C LEU A 113 -14.89 3.56 -14.24
N PRO A 114 -15.08 2.95 -13.06
CA PRO A 114 -14.29 1.79 -12.66
C PRO A 114 -14.59 0.61 -13.59
N PRO A 115 -13.56 -0.11 -14.07
CA PRO A 115 -13.75 -1.27 -14.94
C PRO A 115 -14.65 -2.35 -14.34
N ASP A 116 -14.54 -2.56 -13.02
CA ASP A 116 -15.43 -3.41 -12.24
C ASP A 116 -15.89 -2.67 -10.96
N PRO A 117 -17.10 -2.09 -10.95
CA PRO A 117 -17.63 -1.40 -9.77
C PRO A 117 -17.84 -2.30 -8.54
N LYS A 118 -17.85 -3.63 -8.72
CA LYS A 118 -18.05 -4.60 -7.63
C LYS A 118 -16.72 -5.16 -7.11
N ALA A 119 -15.60 -4.81 -7.72
CA ALA A 119 -14.31 -5.32 -7.33
C ALA A 119 -13.88 -4.76 -5.97
N ILE A 120 -13.65 -5.67 -5.02
CA ILE A 120 -13.07 -5.35 -3.72
C ILE A 120 -11.59 -5.67 -3.79
N THR A 121 -10.78 -4.62 -3.74
CA THR A 121 -9.31 -4.70 -3.78
C THR A 121 -8.74 -4.80 -2.38
N LYS A 122 -7.83 -5.75 -2.20
CA LYS A 122 -7.09 -5.98 -0.96
C LYS A 122 -5.59 -5.82 -1.22
N VAL A 123 -4.83 -5.60 -0.15
CA VAL A 123 -3.36 -5.66 -0.22
C VAL A 123 -2.93 -7.06 -0.68
N LEU A 124 -1.84 -7.15 -1.44
CA LEU A 124 -1.34 -8.35 -2.12
C LEU A 124 -2.16 -8.81 -3.35
N ASP A 125 -3.22 -8.10 -3.70
CA ASP A 125 -3.94 -8.41 -4.94
C ASP A 125 -3.10 -8.07 -6.17
N ARG A 126 -3.19 -8.95 -7.17
CA ARG A 126 -2.62 -8.74 -8.50
C ARG A 126 -3.60 -7.95 -9.35
N ILE A 127 -3.07 -6.95 -10.03
CA ILE A 127 -3.83 -6.03 -10.86
C ILE A 127 -3.18 -5.85 -12.23
N VAL A 128 -3.95 -5.38 -13.20
CA VAL A 128 -3.47 -4.99 -14.52
C VAL A 128 -3.92 -3.58 -14.84
N ASN A 129 -3.00 -2.73 -15.29
CA ASN A 129 -3.36 -1.39 -15.74
C ASN A 129 -4.14 -1.47 -17.06
N VAL A 130 -5.30 -0.83 -17.09
CA VAL A 130 -6.19 -0.81 -18.25
C VAL A 130 -6.41 0.60 -18.79
N ARG A 131 -5.88 1.63 -18.13
CA ARG A 131 -6.01 3.01 -18.60
C ARG A 131 -4.89 3.31 -19.60
N SER A 132 -5.28 3.74 -20.80
CA SER A 132 -4.35 4.28 -21.80
C SER A 132 -4.12 5.78 -21.58
N GLY A 133 -2.95 6.28 -22.01
CA GLY A 133 -2.61 7.71 -21.92
C GLY A 133 -2.28 8.20 -20.50
N PHE A 134 -1.80 7.31 -19.64
CA PHE A 134 -1.34 7.63 -18.28
C PHE A 134 0.14 7.25 -18.14
N SER A 135 0.78 7.64 -17.03
CA SER A 135 2.20 7.33 -16.77
C SER A 135 2.52 5.85 -16.79
N VAL A 136 1.57 5.00 -16.38
CA VAL A 136 1.72 3.55 -16.41
C VAL A 136 1.33 3.02 -17.80
N PRO A 137 2.19 2.22 -18.46
CA PRO A 137 1.86 1.56 -19.73
C PRO A 137 0.62 0.66 -19.64
N LEU A 138 -0.18 0.63 -20.71
CA LEU A 138 -1.35 -0.25 -20.82
C LEU A 138 -0.93 -1.73 -20.73
N GLY A 139 -1.67 -2.53 -19.96
CA GLY A 139 -1.45 -3.96 -19.82
C GLY A 139 -0.33 -4.35 -18.84
N LEU A 140 0.33 -3.37 -18.22
CA LEU A 140 1.35 -3.65 -17.21
C LEU A 140 0.71 -4.24 -15.96
N LYS A 141 1.26 -5.37 -15.49
CA LYS A 141 0.79 -6.08 -14.30
C LYS A 141 1.57 -5.64 -13.07
N GLY A 142 0.90 -5.63 -11.92
CA GLY A 142 1.49 -5.28 -10.64
C GLY A 142 0.76 -5.88 -9.45
N THR A 143 1.30 -5.62 -8.27
CA THR A 143 0.77 -6.05 -6.96
C THR A 143 0.45 -4.82 -6.12
N VAL A 144 -0.72 -4.80 -5.49
CA VAL A 144 -1.12 -3.74 -4.55
C VAL A 144 -0.33 -3.87 -3.25
N ILE A 145 0.46 -2.85 -2.91
CA ILE A 145 1.27 -2.80 -1.69
C ILE A 145 0.65 -1.94 -0.60
N ALA A 146 -0.14 -0.94 -0.97
CA ALA A 146 -0.86 -0.13 0.00
C ALA A 146 -2.21 0.36 -0.54
N ILE A 147 -3.14 0.56 0.39
CA ILE A 147 -4.46 1.14 0.14
C ILE A 147 -4.58 2.38 1.02
N GLN A 148 -4.71 3.53 0.37
CA GLN A 148 -4.91 4.81 1.00
C GLN A 148 -6.38 5.17 0.89
N ASN A 149 -7.11 4.93 1.97
CA ASN A 149 -8.51 5.30 2.07
C ASN A 149 -8.63 6.81 2.24
N SER A 150 -9.55 7.43 1.50
CA SER A 150 -9.87 8.85 1.67
C SER A 150 -10.57 9.08 3.01
N SER A 151 -10.19 10.16 3.70
CA SER A 151 -10.80 10.61 4.95
C SER A 151 -12.32 10.83 4.83
N SER A 152 -12.82 11.04 3.61
CA SER A 152 -14.24 11.24 3.30
C SER A 152 -15.06 9.95 3.29
N GLY A 153 -14.43 8.77 3.46
CA GLY A 153 -15.11 7.47 3.45
C GLY A 153 -15.70 7.07 2.09
N SER A 154 -15.36 7.78 1.02
CA SER A 154 -15.81 7.51 -0.35
C SER A 154 -14.78 6.64 -1.08
N ASP A 155 -15.21 5.47 -1.55
CA ASP A 155 -14.39 4.55 -2.35
C ASP A 155 -13.86 5.16 -3.66
N ARG A 156 -14.44 6.28 -4.11
CA ARG A 156 -14.01 6.97 -5.33
C ARG A 156 -12.69 7.71 -5.18
N ASP A 157 -12.34 8.07 -3.96
CA ASP A 157 -11.11 8.81 -3.65
C ASP A 157 -10.02 7.88 -3.10
N THR A 158 -10.30 6.58 -3.02
CA THR A 158 -9.31 5.58 -2.57
C THR A 158 -8.22 5.44 -3.61
N MET A 159 -6.98 5.60 -3.15
CA MET A 159 -5.77 5.45 -3.95
C MET A 159 -5.05 4.17 -3.58
N TYR A 160 -4.46 3.53 -4.59
CA TYR A 160 -3.76 2.26 -4.45
C TYR A 160 -2.30 2.44 -4.85
N ASP A 161 -1.39 2.17 -3.93
CA ASP A 161 0.03 2.09 -4.26
C ASP A 161 0.31 0.68 -4.79
N VAL A 162 0.87 0.61 -5.99
CA VAL A 162 1.10 -0.62 -6.74
C VAL A 162 2.56 -0.71 -7.12
N VAL A 163 3.16 -1.89 -6.94
CA VAL A 163 4.47 -2.25 -7.48
C VAL A 163 4.27 -3.08 -8.73
N PHE A 164 4.77 -2.58 -9.85
CA PHE A 164 4.69 -3.24 -11.15
C PHE A 164 5.84 -4.21 -11.36
N ASP A 165 5.57 -5.28 -12.12
CA ASP A 165 6.55 -6.34 -12.36
C ASP A 165 7.77 -5.83 -13.14
N LYS A 166 7.56 -4.83 -14.01
CA LYS A 166 8.62 -4.25 -14.85
C LYS A 166 8.72 -2.75 -14.57
N PRO A 167 9.94 -2.20 -14.54
CA PRO A 167 10.12 -0.77 -14.41
C PRO A 167 9.61 -0.04 -15.65
N PHE A 168 9.14 1.18 -15.47
CA PHE A 168 8.67 2.06 -16.55
C PHE A 168 9.10 3.52 -16.29
N PRO A 169 9.15 4.38 -17.33
CA PRO A 169 9.80 5.70 -17.25
C PRO A 169 9.28 6.64 -16.17
N ASP A 170 7.97 6.61 -15.90
CA ASP A 170 7.31 7.47 -14.91
C ASP A 170 7.12 6.78 -13.55
N GLY A 171 7.85 5.70 -13.29
CA GLY A 171 7.73 4.94 -12.05
C GLY A 171 8.32 5.68 -10.86
N LEU A 172 7.64 5.57 -9.73
CA LEU A 172 8.02 6.10 -8.42
C LEU A 172 8.70 5.01 -7.57
N SER A 173 9.42 5.43 -6.54
CA SER A 173 10.07 4.54 -5.56
C SER A 173 9.22 4.45 -4.28
N LEU A 174 8.02 3.89 -4.39
CA LEU A 174 7.06 3.75 -3.28
C LEU A 174 7.39 2.52 -2.42
N ASN A 175 8.44 2.60 -1.58
CA ASN A 175 8.94 1.47 -0.79
C ASN A 175 9.24 0.22 -1.64
N CYS A 176 9.72 0.44 -2.86
CA CYS A 176 10.01 -0.58 -3.86
C CYS A 176 11.25 -0.19 -4.67
N THR A 177 11.73 -1.10 -5.53
CA THR A 177 12.80 -0.78 -6.49
C THR A 177 12.41 0.42 -7.37
N GLU A 178 13.38 1.28 -7.66
CA GLU A 178 13.18 2.50 -8.43
C GLU A 178 12.53 2.23 -9.80
N GLY A 179 11.54 3.05 -10.15
CA GLY A 179 10.83 2.94 -11.43
C GLY A 179 9.75 1.84 -11.48
N ARG A 180 9.47 1.12 -10.39
CA ARG A 180 8.42 0.07 -10.34
C ARG A 180 7.14 0.51 -9.63
N GLY A 181 7.17 1.51 -8.78
CA GLY A 181 6.00 1.93 -7.99
C GLY A 181 5.12 2.94 -8.73
N TYR A 182 3.81 2.92 -8.47
CA TYR A 182 2.92 4.02 -8.85
C TYR A 182 1.65 4.05 -8.01
N ARG A 183 1.00 5.22 -7.94
CA ARG A 183 -0.29 5.40 -7.28
C ARG A 183 -1.42 5.43 -8.31
N LEU A 184 -2.39 4.53 -8.18
CA LEU A 184 -3.50 4.36 -9.11
C LEU A 184 -4.86 4.57 -8.42
N PRO A 185 -5.83 5.23 -9.09
CA PRO A 185 -7.22 5.18 -8.67
C PRO A 185 -7.88 3.85 -9.08
N ASN A 186 -9.02 3.52 -8.46
CA ASN A 186 -9.82 2.33 -8.81
C ASN A 186 -10.28 2.30 -10.29
N THR A 187 -10.25 3.44 -10.99
CA THR A 187 -10.63 3.52 -12.42
C THR A 187 -9.50 3.13 -13.37
N ALA A 188 -8.28 2.95 -12.89
CA ALA A 188 -7.11 2.73 -13.74
C ALA A 188 -6.78 1.25 -13.97
N PHE A 189 -7.29 0.33 -13.14
CA PHE A 189 -6.86 -1.07 -13.17
C PHE A 189 -8.02 -2.06 -13.08
N ILE A 190 -7.76 -3.29 -13.51
CA ILE A 190 -8.60 -4.46 -13.23
C ILE A 190 -7.90 -5.36 -12.21
N ASN A 191 -8.65 -5.80 -11.20
CA ASN A 191 -8.16 -6.71 -10.17
C ASN A 191 -8.37 -8.17 -10.60
N ILE A 192 -7.27 -8.84 -10.99
CA ILE A 192 -7.31 -10.23 -11.45
C ILE A 192 -7.43 -11.21 -10.28
N SER A 193 -6.90 -10.88 -9.11
CA SER A 193 -7.05 -11.68 -7.89
C SER A 193 -8.51 -11.70 -7.41
N PHE A 194 -9.24 -10.60 -7.54
CA PHE A 194 -10.66 -10.54 -7.23
C PHE A 194 -11.47 -11.46 -8.13
N GLY A 195 -11.24 -11.41 -9.44
CA GLY A 195 -11.88 -12.32 -10.38
C GLY A 195 -11.64 -13.79 -10.02
N GLN A 196 -10.43 -14.15 -9.58
CA GLN A 196 -10.11 -15.50 -9.14
C GLN A 196 -10.90 -15.91 -7.88
N ARG A 197 -11.04 -15.01 -6.91
CA ARG A 197 -11.86 -15.25 -5.70
C ARG A 197 -13.32 -15.52 -6.05
N VAL A 198 -13.92 -14.67 -6.89
CA VAL A 198 -15.32 -14.82 -7.31
C VAL A 198 -15.56 -16.15 -8.03
N MET A 199 -14.57 -16.62 -8.81
CA MET A 199 -14.65 -17.93 -9.47
C MET A 199 -14.60 -19.09 -8.47
N VAL A 200 -13.70 -19.04 -7.48
CA VAL A 200 -13.61 -20.06 -6.44
C VAL A 200 -14.91 -20.13 -5.63
N GLU A 201 -15.49 -18.99 -5.26
CA GLU A 201 -16.79 -18.94 -4.56
C GLU A 201 -17.92 -19.56 -5.39
N LYS A 202 -17.96 -19.31 -6.70
CA LYS A 202 -19.02 -19.84 -7.58
C LYS A 202 -18.87 -21.32 -7.93
N THR A 203 -17.64 -21.81 -8.02
CA THR A 203 -17.36 -23.17 -8.53
C THR A 203 -16.93 -24.16 -7.45
N GLY A 204 -16.58 -23.70 -6.26
CA GLY A 204 -16.12 -24.52 -5.13
C GLY A 204 -14.78 -25.24 -5.37
N ARG A 205 -14.07 -24.95 -6.47
CA ARG A 205 -12.77 -25.53 -6.79
C ARG A 205 -11.68 -24.48 -6.55
N PRO A 206 -10.67 -24.74 -5.70
CA PRO A 206 -9.50 -23.87 -5.64
C PRO A 206 -8.83 -23.88 -7.01
N GLY A 207 -8.72 -22.69 -7.63
CA GLY A 207 -8.46 -22.56 -9.05
C GLY A 207 -7.22 -23.30 -9.52
N THR A 208 -7.37 -24.24 -10.44
CA THR A 208 -6.33 -24.54 -11.40
C THR A 208 -6.05 -23.25 -12.16
N THR A 209 -4.82 -22.75 -12.05
CA THR A 209 -4.29 -21.54 -12.68
C THR A 209 -4.51 -21.50 -14.20
N GLU A 210 -4.84 -22.64 -14.81
CA GLU A 210 -5.11 -22.82 -16.23
C GLU A 210 -6.43 -22.22 -16.72
N PHE A 211 -7.44 -22.05 -15.86
CA PHE A 211 -8.76 -21.54 -16.29
C PHE A 211 -8.87 -20.01 -16.33
N PHE A 212 -7.92 -19.29 -15.72
CA PHE A 212 -7.98 -17.83 -15.61
C PHE A 212 -7.30 -17.10 -16.77
N GLU A 213 -6.26 -17.69 -17.38
CA GLU A 213 -5.93 -17.33 -18.78
C GLU A 213 -7.14 -17.60 -19.70
N GLN A 214 -8.05 -18.50 -19.29
CA GLN A 214 -9.14 -18.94 -20.14
C GLN A 214 -10.47 -18.15 -20.07
N THR A 215 -10.65 -17.23 -19.13
CA THR A 215 -11.99 -16.60 -18.95
C THR A 215 -11.97 -15.08 -18.98
N PHE A 216 -10.83 -14.43 -18.70
CA PHE A 216 -10.69 -12.97 -18.78
C PHE A 216 -9.29 -12.59 -19.27
N LEU A 217 -9.02 -12.84 -20.54
CA LEU A 217 -7.95 -12.18 -21.28
C LEU A 217 -8.49 -10.84 -21.79
N ILE A 218 -7.94 -9.75 -21.25
CA ILE A 218 -7.92 -8.43 -21.91
C ILE A 218 -6.80 -8.47 -22.95
#